data_AF-A0A3R8LIR8-F1
#
_entry.id   AF-A0A3R8LIR8-F1
#
_cell.length_a   1.000
_cell.length_b   1.000
_cell.length_c   1.000
_cell.angle_alpha   90.00
_cell.angle_beta   90.00
_cell.angle_gamma   90.00
#
_symmetry.space_group_name_H-M   'P 1'
#
loop_
_entity.id
_entity.type
_entity.pdbx_description
1 polymer ?
#
loop_
_entity_poly.entity_id
_entity_poly.type
_entity_poly.pdbx_seq_one_letter_code
_entity_poly.pdbx_strand_id
1 'polypeptide(L)'
;MVNPDRDNNNLKLDQRKFAEMVVASHQVADDLDPEAIVKRKLTLYLTAYYLAERFNNLEDAHFKGEISNDHYQKLLQQLKDDKFGDW
;
A
#
# COMPACT_ATOMS: atom_id res chain seq x y z
N MET A 1 -5.67 -11.44 -36.00
CA MET A 1 -5.88 -11.82 -34.59
C MET A 1 -5.01 -10.89 -33.76
N VAL A 2 -5.60 -9.98 -33.01
CA VAL A 2 -4.86 -9.06 -32.12
C VAL A 2 -4.74 -9.76 -30.77
N ASN A 3 -3.52 -10.07 -30.35
CA ASN A 3 -3.24 -10.58 -29.01
C ASN A 3 -3.42 -9.41 -28.02
N PRO A 4 -4.36 -9.45 -27.05
CA PRO A 4 -4.58 -8.35 -26.14
C PRO A 4 -3.73 -8.47 -24.87
N ASP A 5 -2.51 -9.00 -24.97
CA ASP A 5 -1.47 -8.84 -23.94
C ASP A 5 -0.88 -7.43 -24.02
N ARG A 6 -1.74 -6.41 -24.06
CA ARG A 6 -1.35 -5.01 -23.92
C ARG A 6 -1.22 -4.72 -22.44
N ASP A 7 0.02 -4.73 -21.97
CA ASP A 7 0.54 -3.75 -21.02
C ASP A 7 -0.42 -3.39 -19.89
N ASN A 8 -0.71 -4.36 -19.02
CA ASN A 8 -1.33 -4.05 -17.73
C ASN A 8 -0.26 -3.51 -16.77
N ASN A 9 0.45 -2.43 -17.18
CA ASN A 9 1.41 -1.66 -16.39
C ASN A 9 0.71 -0.84 -15.28
N ASN A 10 -0.42 -1.33 -14.79
CA ASN A 10 -1.17 -0.68 -13.73
C ASN A 10 -0.71 -1.26 -12.39
N LEU A 11 0.22 -0.58 -11.73
CA LEU A 11 0.74 -0.98 -10.41
C LEU A 11 -0.29 -0.82 -9.29
N LYS A 12 -1.54 -0.42 -9.59
CA LYS A 12 -2.57 -0.22 -8.58
C LYS A 12 -2.79 -1.46 -7.71
N LEU A 13 -2.73 -1.22 -6.41
CA LEU A 13 -3.04 -2.18 -5.38
C LEU A 13 -4.55 -2.25 -5.16
N ASP A 14 -5.05 -3.46 -4.89
CA ASP A 14 -6.32 -3.61 -4.19
C ASP A 14 -6.08 -3.27 -2.71
N GLN A 15 -6.60 -2.13 -2.25
CA GLN A 15 -6.31 -1.60 -0.92
C GLN A 15 -6.78 -2.54 0.19
N ARG A 16 -7.90 -3.24 0.00
CA ARG A 16 -8.43 -4.18 0.99
C ARG A 16 -7.55 -5.40 1.08
N LYS A 17 -7.20 -6.03 -0.05
CA LYS A 17 -6.32 -7.20 -0.08
C LYS A 17 -4.94 -6.89 0.49
N PHE A 18 -4.39 -5.71 0.18
CA PHE A 18 -3.12 -5.28 0.74
C PHE A 18 -3.21 -5.13 2.26
N ALA A 19 -4.23 -4.44 2.77
CA ALA A 19 -4.43 -4.26 4.20
C ALA A 19 -4.64 -5.60 4.94
N GLU A 20 -5.45 -6.51 4.39
CA GLU A 20 -5.66 -7.86 4.93
C GLU A 20 -4.35 -8.65 4.99
N MET A 21 -3.54 -8.62 3.92
CA MET A 21 -2.23 -9.28 3.87
C MET A 21 -1.28 -8.74 4.95
N VAL A 22 -1.22 -7.42 5.13
CA VAL A 22 -0.37 -6.78 6.15
C VAL A 22 -0.81 -7.16 7.57
N VAL A 23 -2.11 -7.15 7.82
CA VAL A 23 -2.69 -7.53 9.11
C VAL A 23 -2.44 -9.01 9.40
N ALA A 24 -2.57 -9.88 8.40
CA ALA A 24 -2.33 -11.31 8.53
C ALA A 24 -0.87 -11.65 8.79
N SER A 25 0.08 -10.91 8.19
CA SER A 25 1.53 -11.15 8.36
C SER A 25 2.10 -10.58 9.66
N HIS A 26 1.42 -9.61 10.30
CA HIS A 26 1.87 -9.04 11.56
C HIS A 26 1.59 -9.98 12.74
N GLN A 27 2.64 -10.56 13.33
CA GLN A 27 2.50 -11.29 14.60
C GLN A 27 2.19 -10.32 15.74
N VAL A 28 1.23 -10.67 16.59
CA VAL A 28 0.91 -9.93 17.82
C VAL A 28 1.34 -10.80 18.99
N ALA A 29 1.89 -10.17 20.02
CA ALA A 29 2.30 -10.89 21.23
C ALA A 29 1.06 -11.40 21.99
N ASP A 30 1.14 -12.64 22.49
CA ASP A 30 0.04 -13.34 23.16
C ASP A 30 -0.22 -12.83 24.60
N ASP A 31 0.61 -11.92 25.10
CA ASP A 31 0.54 -11.35 26.45
C ASP A 31 -0.37 -10.12 26.56
N LEU A 32 -0.85 -9.60 25.43
CA LEU A 32 -1.78 -8.47 25.37
C LEU A 32 -3.22 -8.92 25.63
N ASP A 33 -4.03 -8.04 26.22
CA ASP A 33 -5.46 -8.28 26.35
C ASP A 33 -6.14 -8.27 24.96
N PRO A 34 -7.27 -9.00 24.80
CA PRO A 34 -7.93 -9.12 23.51
C PRO A 34 -8.34 -7.77 22.87
N GLU A 35 -8.70 -6.77 23.67
CA GLU A 35 -9.10 -5.45 23.15
C GLU A 35 -7.89 -4.70 22.59
N ALA A 36 -6.74 -4.75 23.27
CA ALA A 36 -5.48 -4.18 22.77
C ALA A 36 -5.02 -4.87 21.48
N ILE A 37 -5.15 -6.19 21.38
CA ILE A 37 -4.82 -6.96 20.17
C ILE A 37 -5.69 -6.48 18.99
N VAL A 38 -7.01 -6.41 19.20
CA VAL A 38 -7.96 -6.01 18.15
C VAL A 38 -7.71 -4.56 17.72
N LYS A 39 -7.54 -3.62 18.67
CA LYS A 39 -7.22 -2.21 18.36
C LYS A 39 -5.96 -2.10 17.50
N ARG A 40 -4.89 -2.82 17.86
CA ARG A 40 -3.64 -2.79 17.09
C ARG A 40 -3.80 -3.31 15.66
N LYS A 41 -4.53 -4.41 15.49
CA LYS A 41 -4.83 -4.98 14.15
C LYS A 41 -5.70 -4.03 13.32
N LEU A 42 -6.70 -3.38 13.92
CA LEU A 42 -7.55 -2.39 13.26
C LEU A 42 -6.76 -1.16 12.82
N THR A 43 -5.90 -0.62 13.69
CA THR A 43 -5.01 0.49 13.33
C THR A 43 -4.14 0.12 12.14
N LEU A 44 -3.49 -1.05 12.18
CA LEU A 44 -2.64 -1.53 11.08
C LEU A 44 -3.41 -1.70 9.77
N TYR A 45 -4.64 -2.24 9.83
CA TYR A 45 -5.52 -2.38 8.68
C TYR A 45 -5.79 -1.02 8.03
N LEU A 46 -6.26 -0.05 8.82
CA LEU A 46 -6.62 1.28 8.33
C LEU A 46 -5.41 2.01 7.74
N THR A 47 -4.26 1.93 8.41
CA THR A 47 -3.01 2.52 7.92
C THR A 47 -2.60 1.90 6.58
N ALA A 48 -2.60 0.57 6.48
CA ALA A 48 -2.21 -0.13 5.25
C ALA A 48 -3.19 0.16 4.10
N TYR A 49 -4.49 0.22 4.38
CA TYR A 49 -5.52 0.56 3.40
C TYR A 49 -5.28 1.96 2.84
N TYR A 50 -5.12 2.96 3.72
CA TYR A 50 -4.90 4.34 3.31
C TYR A 50 -3.58 4.53 2.54
N LEU A 51 -2.55 3.80 2.93
CA LEU A 51 -1.27 3.78 2.22
C LEU A 51 -1.39 3.22 0.80
N ALA A 52 -2.12 2.13 0.63
CA ALA A 52 -2.39 1.57 -0.69
C ALA A 52 -3.22 2.53 -1.56
N GLU A 53 -4.20 3.22 -0.97
CA GLU A 53 -4.97 4.25 -1.67
C GLU A 53 -4.08 5.42 -2.12
N ARG A 54 -3.22 5.92 -1.23
CA ARG A 54 -2.28 7.00 -1.54
C ARG A 54 -1.29 6.58 -2.62
N PHE A 55 -0.77 5.36 -2.56
CA PHE A 55 0.08 4.78 -3.59
C PHE A 55 -0.63 4.79 -4.95
N ASN A 56 -1.88 4.30 -5.00
CA ASN A 56 -2.68 4.29 -6.23
C ASN A 56 -2.93 5.70 -6.79
N ASN A 57 -3.12 6.69 -5.92
CA ASN A 57 -3.32 8.08 -6.32
C ASN A 57 -2.05 8.72 -6.87
N LEU A 58 -0.88 8.38 -6.32
CA LEU A 58 0.42 8.80 -6.87
C LEU A 58 0.66 8.15 -8.23
N GLU A 59 0.29 6.87 -8.37
CA GLU A 59 0.29 6.16 -9.66
C GLU A 59 -0.60 6.90 -10.69
N ASP A 60 -1.81 7.27 -10.32
CA ASP A 60 -2.73 7.99 -11.22
C ASP A 60 -2.26 9.40 -11.61
N ALA A 61 -1.60 10.11 -10.69
CA ALA A 61 -1.11 11.47 -10.92
C ALA A 61 0.15 11.52 -11.81
N HIS A 62 0.99 10.48 -11.78
CA HIS A 62 2.29 10.48 -12.44
C HIS A 62 2.43 9.46 -13.59
N PHE A 63 1.56 8.46 -13.71
CA PHE A 63 1.79 7.28 -14.55
C PHE A 63 0.69 7.02 -15.60
N LYS A 64 0.36 8.05 -16.39
CA LYS A 64 -0.22 7.82 -17.73
C LYS A 64 0.89 7.48 -18.73
N GLY A 65 1.40 6.23 -18.70
CA GLY A 65 2.46 5.75 -19.60
C GLY A 65 3.29 4.59 -19.02
N GLU A 66 4.29 4.10 -19.75
CA GLU A 66 5.23 3.09 -19.25
C GLU A 66 6.06 3.63 -18.08
N ILE A 67 6.11 2.85 -16.99
CA ILE A 67 6.80 3.19 -15.75
C ILE A 67 8.31 3.03 -15.94
N SER A 68 9.06 4.13 -15.97
CA SER A 68 10.53 4.09 -16.01
C SER A 68 11.13 3.81 -14.63
N ASN A 69 12.30 3.17 -14.58
CA ASN A 69 13.02 2.85 -13.34
C ASN A 69 13.30 4.11 -12.49
N ASP A 70 13.63 5.24 -13.12
CA ASP A 70 13.86 6.51 -12.42
C ASP A 70 12.59 7.04 -11.74
N HIS A 71 11.42 6.80 -12.31
CA HIS A 71 10.14 7.18 -11.69
C HIS A 71 9.81 6.28 -10.51
N TYR A 72 10.05 4.97 -10.62
CA TYR A 72 9.89 4.04 -9.50
C TYR A 72 10.75 4.46 -8.29
N GLN A 73 12.01 4.87 -8.52
CA GLN A 73 12.88 5.37 -7.45
C GLN A 73 12.34 6.65 -6.79
N LYS A 74 11.72 7.55 -7.55
CA LYS A 74 11.09 8.77 -7.00
C LYS A 74 9.88 8.46 -6.13
N LEU A 75 9.05 7.51 -6.53
CA LEU A 75 7.89 7.08 -5.75
C LEU A 75 8.33 6.50 -4.39
N LEU A 76 9.36 5.66 -4.38
CA LEU A 76 9.95 5.14 -3.15
C LEU A 76 10.52 6.24 -2.26
N GLN A 77 11.07 7.30 -2.84
CA GLN A 77 11.57 8.45 -2.08
C GLN A 77 10.41 9.25 -1.44
N GLN A 78 9.33 9.51 -2.18
CA GLN A 78 8.16 10.20 -1.64
C GLN A 78 7.51 9.44 -0.47
N LEU A 79 7.36 8.11 -0.63
CA LEU A 79 6.85 7.26 0.45
C LEU A 79 7.72 7.27 1.72
N LYS A 80 9.03 7.53 1.59
CA LYS A 80 9.96 7.65 2.72
C LYS A 80 9.93 9.02 3.39
N ASP A 81 9.78 10.08 2.60
CA ASP A 81 9.83 11.46 3.07
C ASP A 81 8.53 11.88 3.78
N ASP A 82 7.41 11.25 3.43
CA ASP A 82 6.15 11.33 4.18
C ASP A 82 6.29 10.62 5.54
N LYS A 83 6.99 11.23 6.51
CA LYS A 83 7.07 10.70 7.87
C LYS A 83 5.66 10.59 8.49
N PHE A 84 5.27 9.37 8.81
CA PHE A 84 4.03 8.96 9.51
C PHE A 84 4.02 9.34 11.01
N GLY A 85 4.41 10.57 11.35
CA GLY A 85 4.75 10.98 12.70
C GLY A 85 3.73 11.85 13.47
N ASP A 86 2.71 12.42 12.81
CA ASP A 86 1.82 13.39 13.45
C ASP A 86 0.36 12.90 13.48
N TRP A 87 0.06 11.88 14.30
CA TRP A 87 -1.30 11.53 14.71
C TRP A 87 -1.35 11.20 16.20
#